data_AF-A0AAV8XUN4-F1
#
_entry.id   AF-A0AAV8XUN4-F1
#
_cell.length_a   1.000
_cell.length_b   1.000
_cell.length_c   1.000
_cell.angle_alpha   90.00
_cell.angle_beta   90.00
_cell.angle_gamma   90.00
#
_symmetry.space_group_name_H-M   'P 1'
#
loop_
_entity.id
_entity.type
_entity.pdbx_description
1 polymer ?
#
loop_
_entity_poly.entity_id
_entity_poly.type
_entity_poly.pdbx_seq_one_letter_code
_entity_poly.pdbx_strand_id
1 'polypeptide(L)'
;MAGTKASAQNFQLNYLKVDPDLRERVFPRMRADKISLVAKKDPLICAFGAGYLKTHREKHFLSVTSRKMREVSRLLLEIRKLAPTVKNLFDVLKPQNYDLLVTATKNVAKYDNDMEFFQSPTYAMNISTSLKRCCDIAILHALKKTGVYASVSTAEVEAELKTLSHLISNNWKFDVSSQASTDLQTNKWNKITMVPLASDLKLMKDYLIKKATEAIEILKKESTNQNAYVMLLETIFCRLVLLNRKRPGELQRFLLHTYENSLKTENPNTYEEFSEVVTEAEKALMKNFKRIVIRGKRNRGVPVLFSRDIQEHLNILLQHRLQIMTQSNIYLFGNPRTNEPIVGYKVIKKYALNCGATSPNAITCTRLRKHLATLTQLINLSESDMEQLASFMGHTLGIHRSSYRLPDDVFQTAKISKLLLLMEKGGAGKFKGKTLDEIDLNMDEDLMETSEEDNVENMMKEIDGTEGDEIRNVTEQDTLSSETPHTSSENVPVNFKKRQEKNFDTVDRRTKENRNYFL
;
A
#
# COMPACT_ATOMS: atom_id res chain seq x y z
N MET A 1 10.13 -15.14 28.25
CA MET A 1 9.98 -13.95 29.11
C MET A 1 8.98 -12.88 28.59
N ALA A 2 8.93 -12.54 27.28
CA ALA A 2 8.04 -11.48 26.79
C ALA A 2 6.53 -11.80 26.92
N GLY A 3 6.13 -13.07 26.75
CA GLY A 3 4.73 -13.50 26.90
C GLY A 3 4.20 -13.37 28.33
N THR A 4 5.04 -13.65 29.35
CA THR A 4 4.67 -13.56 30.76
C THR A 4 4.35 -12.13 31.20
N LYS A 5 5.15 -11.15 30.73
CA LYS A 5 4.91 -9.72 31.02
C LYS A 5 3.66 -9.18 30.32
N ALA A 6 3.38 -9.61 29.10
CA ALA A 6 2.16 -9.24 28.38
C ALA A 6 0.90 -9.82 29.04
N SER A 7 0.99 -11.08 29.50
CA SER A 7 -0.10 -11.74 30.24
C SER A 7 -0.38 -11.03 31.56
N ALA A 8 0.65 -10.74 32.36
CA ALA A 8 0.50 -10.00 33.62
C ALA A 8 -0.10 -8.60 33.43
N GLN A 9 0.34 -7.87 32.38
CA GLN A 9 -0.24 -6.57 32.04
C GLN A 9 -1.71 -6.69 31.64
N ASN A 10 -2.08 -7.71 30.87
CA ASN A 10 -3.48 -7.93 30.47
C ASN A 10 -4.35 -8.33 31.67
N PHE A 11 -3.82 -9.13 32.59
CA PHE A 11 -4.51 -9.50 33.82
C PHE A 11 -4.89 -8.27 34.68
N GLN A 12 -3.97 -7.31 34.79
CA GLN A 12 -4.21 -6.01 35.45
C GLN A 12 -5.25 -5.12 34.74
N LEU A 13 -5.84 -5.55 33.63
CA LEU A 13 -6.79 -4.77 32.84
C LEU A 13 -8.16 -5.46 32.74
N ASN A 14 -8.32 -6.63 33.37
CA ASN A 14 -9.55 -7.43 33.30
C ASN A 14 -10.78 -6.70 33.86
N TYR A 15 -10.59 -5.75 34.78
CA TYR A 15 -11.66 -4.96 35.40
C TYR A 15 -12.10 -3.74 34.58
N LEU A 16 -11.37 -3.37 33.51
CA LEU A 16 -11.76 -2.22 32.68
C LEU A 16 -12.92 -2.58 31.77
N LYS A 17 -13.98 -1.77 31.75
CA LYS A 17 -15.11 -1.90 30.80
C LYS A 17 -14.63 -1.54 29.38
N VAL A 18 -14.10 -2.53 28.68
CA VAL A 18 -13.55 -2.43 27.32
C VAL A 18 -14.26 -3.44 26.42
N ASP A 19 -14.37 -3.10 25.14
CA ASP A 19 -14.90 -3.98 24.11
C ASP A 19 -14.24 -5.40 24.17
N PRO A 20 -15.03 -6.48 24.28
CA PRO A 20 -14.51 -7.84 24.43
C PRO A 20 -13.55 -8.25 23.31
N ASP A 21 -13.82 -7.82 22.07
CA ASP A 21 -13.00 -8.16 20.92
C ASP A 21 -11.59 -7.57 21.02
N LEU A 22 -11.47 -6.35 21.55
CA LEU A 22 -10.16 -5.77 21.80
C LEU A 22 -9.39 -6.57 22.85
N ARG A 23 -10.06 -6.91 23.96
CA ARG A 23 -9.45 -7.63 25.08
C ARG A 23 -8.94 -8.99 24.66
N GLU A 24 -9.73 -9.74 23.88
CA GLU A 24 -9.41 -11.11 23.50
C GLU A 24 -8.51 -11.17 22.26
N ARG A 25 -8.74 -10.31 21.26
CA ARG A 25 -8.12 -10.47 19.94
C ARG A 25 -6.99 -9.48 19.65
N VAL A 26 -6.94 -8.33 20.32
CA VAL A 26 -5.94 -7.27 20.06
C VAL A 26 -4.93 -7.13 21.20
N PHE A 27 -5.36 -7.07 22.45
CA PHE A 27 -4.49 -6.83 23.61
C PHE A 27 -3.39 -7.89 23.79
N PRO A 28 -3.64 -9.19 23.56
CA PRO A 28 -2.59 -10.22 23.66
C PRO A 28 -1.50 -10.07 22.61
N ARG A 29 -1.78 -9.40 21.49
CA ARG A 29 -0.82 -9.15 20.40
C ARG A 29 0.03 -7.91 20.65
N MET A 30 -0.32 -7.08 21.63
CA MET A 30 0.43 -5.86 21.94
C MET A 30 1.72 -6.18 22.70
N ARG A 31 2.80 -5.45 22.39
CA ARG A 31 4.04 -5.50 23.17
C ARG A 31 3.77 -5.05 24.60
N ALA A 32 4.37 -5.70 25.58
CA ALA A 32 4.33 -5.26 26.98
C ALA A 32 5.25 -4.06 27.21
N ASP A 33 4.76 -2.86 26.88
CA ASP A 33 5.46 -1.59 27.12
C ASP A 33 4.51 -0.50 27.65
N LYS A 34 5.06 0.66 28.03
CA LYS A 34 4.30 1.81 28.55
C LYS A 34 3.28 2.33 27.53
N ILE A 35 3.59 2.28 26.23
CA ILE A 35 2.70 2.74 25.16
C ILE A 35 1.45 1.85 25.13
N SER A 36 1.65 0.54 25.14
CA SER A 36 0.54 -0.42 25.17
C SER A 36 -0.23 -0.39 26.48
N LEU A 37 0.41 -0.06 27.62
CA LEU A 37 -0.31 0.17 28.87
C LEU A 37 -1.29 1.34 28.73
N VAL A 38 -0.83 2.48 28.19
CA VAL A 38 -1.67 3.65 27.96
C VAL A 38 -2.78 3.34 26.97
N ALA A 39 -2.46 2.64 25.88
CA ALA A 39 -3.44 2.24 24.86
C ALA A 39 -4.61 1.43 25.41
N LYS A 40 -4.33 0.56 26.39
CA LYS A 40 -5.33 -0.34 26.99
C LYS A 40 -6.08 0.29 28.16
N LYS A 41 -5.53 1.34 28.79
CA LYS A 41 -6.15 2.03 29.93
C LYS A 41 -7.02 3.21 29.53
N ASP A 42 -6.68 3.90 28.45
CA ASP A 42 -7.41 5.09 28.01
C ASP A 42 -8.76 4.71 27.37
N PRO A 43 -9.91 5.19 27.91
CA PRO A 43 -11.22 4.81 27.41
C PRO A 43 -11.48 5.23 25.96
N LEU A 44 -11.01 6.40 25.55
CA LEU A 44 -11.25 6.93 24.21
C LEU A 44 -10.36 6.23 23.18
N ILE A 45 -9.10 5.92 23.52
CA ILE A 45 -8.23 5.10 22.66
C ILE A 45 -8.80 3.69 22.49
N CYS A 46 -9.35 3.09 23.55
CA CYS A 46 -10.05 1.81 23.46
C CYS A 46 -11.27 1.90 22.55
N ALA A 47 -12.10 2.93 22.69
CA ALA A 47 -13.25 3.14 21.82
C ALA A 47 -12.85 3.33 20.35
N PHE A 48 -11.76 4.07 20.09
CA PHE A 48 -11.16 4.21 18.77
C PHE A 48 -10.72 2.86 18.18
N GLY A 49 -10.05 2.03 18.96
CA GLY A 49 -9.68 0.66 18.55
C GLY A 49 -10.89 -0.21 18.22
N ALA A 50 -11.94 -0.15 19.04
CA ALA A 50 -13.15 -0.94 18.87
C ALA A 50 -13.93 -0.51 17.61
N GLY A 51 -14.05 0.81 17.40
CA GLY A 51 -14.62 1.36 16.16
C GLY A 51 -13.86 0.91 14.93
N TYR A 52 -12.53 0.92 14.99
CA TYR A 52 -11.69 0.46 13.87
C TYR A 52 -11.94 -1.01 13.52
N LEU A 53 -12.12 -1.90 14.50
CA LEU A 53 -12.44 -3.32 14.29
C LEU A 53 -13.82 -3.53 13.68
N LYS A 54 -14.83 -2.73 14.07
CA LYS A 54 -16.19 -2.82 13.52
C LYS A 54 -16.19 -2.57 12.00
N THR A 55 -15.38 -1.61 11.55
CA THR A 55 -15.19 -1.30 10.13
C THR A 55 -14.27 -2.32 9.43
N HIS A 56 -13.25 -2.83 10.12
CA HIS A 56 -12.21 -3.70 9.54
C HIS A 56 -12.22 -5.09 10.18
N ARG A 57 -13.18 -5.92 9.76
CA ARG A 57 -13.49 -7.21 10.41
C ARG A 57 -12.48 -8.33 10.17
N GLU A 58 -11.58 -8.18 9.20
CA GLU A 58 -10.69 -9.25 8.77
C GLU A 58 -9.51 -9.43 9.75
N LYS A 59 -9.12 -10.68 10.04
CA LYS A 59 -8.12 -11.03 11.08
C LYS A 59 -6.80 -10.25 10.99
N HIS A 60 -6.36 -9.91 9.77
CA HIS A 60 -5.10 -9.20 9.56
C HIS A 60 -5.13 -7.73 10.03
N PHE A 61 -6.32 -7.14 10.22
CA PHE A 61 -6.47 -5.80 10.78
C PHE A 61 -6.27 -5.75 12.29
N LEU A 62 -6.30 -6.87 13.01
CA LEU A 62 -6.04 -6.89 14.46
C LEU A 62 -4.68 -6.24 14.81
N SER A 63 -3.63 -6.54 14.03
CA SER A 63 -2.31 -5.93 14.19
C SER A 63 -2.29 -4.45 13.78
N VAL A 64 -3.13 -4.05 12.83
CA VAL A 64 -3.27 -2.66 12.39
C VAL A 64 -3.99 -1.84 13.46
N THR A 65 -5.06 -2.37 14.06
CA THR A 65 -5.76 -1.79 15.21
C THR A 65 -4.78 -1.56 16.35
N SER A 66 -3.97 -2.58 16.68
CA SER A 66 -2.92 -2.42 17.71
C SER A 66 -1.96 -1.28 17.38
N ARG A 67 -1.48 -1.20 16.13
CA ARG A 67 -0.60 -0.12 15.69
C ARG A 67 -1.27 1.25 15.82
N LYS A 68 -2.51 1.37 15.38
CA LYS A 68 -3.31 2.62 15.42
C LYS A 68 -3.57 3.10 16.85
N MET A 69 -3.98 2.20 17.75
CA MET A 69 -4.12 2.54 19.17
C MET A 69 -2.79 3.01 19.80
N ARG A 70 -1.68 2.34 19.45
CA ARG A 70 -0.34 2.71 19.93
C ARG A 70 0.16 4.02 19.33
N GLU A 71 -0.20 4.37 18.08
CA GLU A 71 0.12 5.66 17.46
C GLU A 71 -0.48 6.83 18.27
N VAL A 72 -1.75 6.73 18.65
CA VAL A 72 -2.44 7.73 19.48
C VAL A 72 -1.87 7.76 20.90
N SER A 73 -1.52 6.58 21.45
CA SER A 73 -0.94 6.48 22.79
C SER A 73 0.46 7.10 22.90
N ARG A 74 1.25 7.05 21.81
CA ARG A 74 2.55 7.74 21.75
C ARG A 74 2.36 9.25 21.83
N LEU A 75 1.38 9.79 21.09
CA LEU A 75 1.04 11.20 21.15
C LEU A 75 0.64 11.60 22.56
N LEU A 76 -0.29 10.87 23.18
CA LEU A 76 -0.74 11.16 24.54
C LEU A 76 0.41 11.10 25.57
N LEU A 77 1.34 10.17 25.42
CA LEU A 77 2.53 10.10 26.28
C LEU A 77 3.45 11.31 26.10
N GLU A 78 3.60 11.82 24.89
CA GLU A 78 4.39 13.02 24.62
C GLU A 78 3.70 14.27 25.16
N ILE A 79 2.39 14.40 24.97
CA ILE A 79 1.59 15.49 25.51
C ILE A 79 1.69 15.54 27.04
N ARG A 80 1.67 14.40 27.73
CA ARG A 80 1.86 14.36 29.19
C ARG A 80 3.23 14.84 29.66
N LYS A 81 4.25 14.83 28.81
CA LYS A 81 5.56 15.44 29.16
C LYS A 81 5.48 16.96 29.10
N LEU A 82 4.77 17.49 28.10
CA LEU A 82 4.59 18.92 27.88
C LEU A 82 3.54 19.54 28.84
N ALA A 83 2.50 18.78 29.16
CA ALA A 83 1.40 19.17 30.04
C ALA A 83 1.07 18.02 31.04
N PRO A 84 1.75 17.97 32.20
CA PRO A 84 1.57 16.89 33.19
C PRO A 84 0.16 16.76 33.79
N THR A 85 -0.67 17.80 33.69
CA THR A 85 -2.05 17.83 34.17
C THR A 85 -2.99 16.91 33.37
N VAL A 86 -2.61 16.54 32.15
CA VAL A 86 -3.40 15.70 31.23
C VAL A 86 -3.48 14.26 31.73
N LYS A 87 -4.69 13.78 32.07
CA LYS A 87 -4.89 12.41 32.58
C LYS A 87 -5.25 11.44 31.48
N ASN A 88 -6.03 11.83 30.48
CA ASN A 88 -6.50 10.96 29.40
C ASN A 88 -6.58 11.70 28.05
N LEU A 89 -6.86 10.99 26.96
CA LEU A 89 -6.95 11.59 25.63
C LEU A 89 -8.08 12.62 25.51
N PHE A 90 -9.21 12.40 26.18
CA PHE A 90 -10.34 13.32 26.12
C PHE A 90 -10.01 14.69 26.73
N ASP A 91 -9.20 14.74 27.81
CA ASP A 91 -8.73 16.01 28.39
C ASP A 91 -7.94 16.87 27.39
N VAL A 92 -7.29 16.23 26.42
CA VAL A 92 -6.48 16.88 25.38
C VAL A 92 -7.34 17.43 24.25
N LEU A 93 -8.45 16.77 23.92
CA LEU A 93 -9.27 17.10 22.74
C LEU A 93 -10.12 18.36 22.96
N LYS A 94 -9.44 19.50 23.12
CA LYS A 94 -10.02 20.83 23.24
C LYS A 94 -9.35 21.81 22.28
N PRO A 95 -10.06 22.83 21.78
CA PRO A 95 -9.48 23.83 20.88
C PRO A 95 -8.24 24.52 21.45
N GLN A 96 -8.21 24.81 22.76
CA GLN A 96 -7.08 25.51 23.40
C GLN A 96 -5.78 24.67 23.41
N ASN A 97 -5.89 23.35 23.22
CA ASN A 97 -4.74 22.45 23.18
C ASN A 97 -4.24 22.18 21.75
N TYR A 98 -4.71 22.94 20.74
CA TYR A 98 -4.33 22.74 19.35
C TYR A 98 -2.81 22.83 19.15
N ASP A 99 -2.17 23.89 19.62
CA ASP A 99 -0.73 24.09 19.48
C ASP A 99 0.09 23.04 20.25
N LEU A 100 -0.46 22.57 21.38
CA LEU A 100 0.09 21.46 22.14
C LEU A 100 0.06 20.15 21.33
N LEU A 101 -1.03 19.88 20.61
CA LEU A 101 -1.16 18.71 19.72
C LEU A 101 -0.16 18.78 18.56
N VAL A 102 0.03 19.96 17.98
CA VAL A 102 1.02 20.19 16.90
C VAL A 102 2.43 19.95 17.43
N THR A 103 2.80 20.58 18.54
CA THR A 103 4.13 20.45 19.16
C THR A 103 4.44 19.01 19.54
N ALA A 104 3.50 18.32 20.21
CA ALA A 104 3.67 16.91 20.56
C ALA A 104 3.77 16.02 19.32
N THR A 105 3.04 16.33 18.24
CA THR A 105 3.16 15.61 16.97
C THR A 105 4.55 15.79 16.37
N LYS A 106 5.08 17.01 16.35
CA LYS A 106 6.45 17.31 15.88
C LYS A 106 7.48 16.52 16.66
N ASN A 107 7.38 16.48 17.99
CA ASN A 107 8.28 15.70 18.85
C ASN A 107 8.21 14.19 18.55
N VAL A 108 7.01 13.60 18.44
CA VAL A 108 6.87 12.17 18.14
C VAL A 108 7.33 11.83 16.72
N ALA A 109 7.10 12.72 15.77
CA ALA A 109 7.58 12.61 14.40
C ALA A 109 9.08 12.90 14.26
N LYS A 110 9.73 13.38 15.34
CA LYS A 110 11.12 13.81 15.40
C LYS A 110 11.41 14.85 14.33
N TYR A 111 10.70 15.96 14.42
CA TYR A 111 10.97 17.16 13.64
C TYR A 111 12.29 17.76 14.08
N ASP A 112 13.14 18.07 13.11
CA ASP A 112 14.37 18.84 13.26
C ASP A 112 14.04 20.30 12.92
N ASN A 113 14.26 21.22 13.88
CA ASN A 113 13.96 22.64 13.67
C ASN A 113 15.02 23.33 12.81
N ASP A 114 16.26 22.85 12.80
CA ASP A 114 17.35 23.48 12.05
C ASP A 114 17.26 23.11 10.56
N MET A 115 16.91 21.85 10.30
CA MET A 115 16.77 21.31 8.94
C MET A 115 15.35 21.36 8.40
N GLU A 116 14.39 21.85 9.21
CA GLU A 116 12.94 21.84 8.92
C GLU A 116 12.41 20.50 8.38
N PHE A 117 12.87 19.40 8.99
CA PHE A 117 12.72 18.06 8.43
C PHE A 117 12.16 17.06 9.44
N PHE A 118 11.18 16.25 9.02
CA PHE A 118 10.66 15.14 9.80
C PHE A 118 11.41 13.84 9.54
N GLN A 119 11.95 13.20 10.59
CA GLN A 119 12.45 11.82 10.47
C GLN A 119 11.31 10.80 10.26
N SER A 120 10.11 11.08 10.77
CA SER A 120 8.93 10.20 10.65
C SER A 120 7.72 10.93 10.04
N PRO A 121 7.82 11.39 8.77
CA PRO A 121 6.80 12.25 8.16
C PRO A 121 5.47 11.52 7.92
N THR A 122 5.51 10.19 7.73
CA THR A 122 4.28 9.37 7.64
C THR A 122 3.45 9.41 8.93
N TYR A 123 4.09 9.50 10.10
CA TYR A 123 3.36 9.61 11.37
C TYR A 123 2.68 10.97 11.46
N ALA A 124 3.45 12.05 11.23
CA ALA A 124 2.99 13.43 11.24
C ALA A 124 1.77 13.66 10.34
N MET A 125 1.82 13.09 9.13
CA MET A 125 0.73 13.21 8.15
C MET A 125 -0.55 12.44 8.54
N ASN A 126 -0.42 11.28 9.21
CA ASN A 126 -1.56 10.38 9.45
C ASN A 126 -2.24 10.54 10.81
N ILE A 127 -1.57 11.15 11.80
CA ILE A 127 -2.10 11.21 13.16
C ILE A 127 -3.35 12.11 13.26
N SER A 128 -3.42 13.19 12.48
CA SER A 128 -4.59 14.09 12.41
C SER A 128 -5.89 13.37 12.07
N THR A 129 -5.84 12.40 11.14
CA THR A 129 -7.00 11.57 10.78
C THR A 129 -7.45 10.72 11.97
N SER A 130 -6.52 10.22 12.78
CA SER A 130 -6.84 9.43 13.97
C SER A 130 -7.43 10.32 15.07
N LEU A 131 -6.92 11.54 15.23
CA LEU A 131 -7.46 12.53 16.18
C LEU A 131 -8.89 12.94 15.83
N LYS A 132 -9.17 13.28 14.57
CA LYS A 132 -10.54 13.60 14.12
C LYS A 132 -11.52 12.46 14.39
N ARG A 133 -11.10 11.22 14.14
CA ARG A 133 -11.90 10.03 14.49
C ARG A 133 -12.12 9.89 16.00
N CYS A 134 -11.15 10.26 16.83
CA CYS A 134 -11.34 10.29 18.28
C CYS A 134 -12.34 11.38 18.69
N CYS A 135 -12.33 12.56 18.05
CA CYS A 135 -13.34 13.59 18.26
C CYS A 135 -14.75 13.08 17.92
N ASP A 136 -14.94 12.46 16.74
CA ASP A 136 -16.24 11.89 16.34
C ASP A 136 -16.76 10.88 17.37
N ILE A 137 -15.88 10.03 17.89
CA ILE A 137 -16.22 9.00 18.89
C ILE A 137 -16.56 9.64 20.23
N ALA A 138 -15.82 10.67 20.66
CA ALA A 138 -16.09 11.39 21.90
C ALA A 138 -17.44 12.12 21.84
N ILE A 139 -17.78 12.74 20.70
CA ILE A 139 -19.12 13.33 20.46
C ILE A 139 -20.20 12.25 20.62
N LEU A 140 -20.03 11.11 19.95
CA LEU A 140 -20.99 10.00 20.02
C LEU A 140 -21.16 9.47 21.45
N HIS A 141 -20.09 9.40 22.23
CA HIS A 141 -20.14 8.98 23.63
C HIS A 141 -20.85 10.01 24.53
N ALA A 142 -20.61 11.31 24.29
CA ALA A 142 -21.32 12.39 24.97
C ALA A 142 -22.84 12.34 24.68
N LEU A 143 -23.22 12.21 23.41
CA LEU A 143 -24.63 12.09 23.02
C LEU A 143 -25.33 10.88 23.64
N LYS A 144 -24.60 9.76 23.81
CA LYS A 144 -25.14 8.54 24.45
C LYS A 144 -25.02 8.55 25.99
N LYS A 145 -24.45 9.61 26.59
CA LYS A 145 -24.19 9.73 28.03
C LYS A 145 -23.49 8.50 28.63
N THR A 146 -22.49 7.96 27.93
CA THR A 146 -21.79 6.75 28.37
C THR A 146 -20.60 7.09 29.27
N GLY A 147 -20.41 6.36 30.38
CA GLY A 147 -19.19 6.46 31.21
C GLY A 147 -18.90 7.88 31.73
N VAL A 148 -17.66 8.36 31.54
CA VAL A 148 -17.18 9.68 32.01
C VAL A 148 -17.93 10.84 31.35
N TYR A 149 -18.66 10.58 30.26
CA TYR A 149 -19.40 11.59 29.52
C TYR A 149 -20.82 11.84 30.05
N ALA A 150 -21.29 11.07 31.05
CA ALA A 150 -22.64 11.18 31.57
C ALA A 150 -22.91 12.48 32.34
N SER A 151 -21.88 13.08 32.93
CA SER A 151 -21.96 14.27 33.78
C SER A 151 -21.60 15.57 33.06
N VAL A 152 -21.29 15.52 31.77
CA VAL A 152 -20.82 16.68 31.00
C VAL A 152 -21.94 17.23 30.12
N SER A 153 -21.97 18.55 29.93
CA SER A 153 -22.86 19.22 28.98
C SER A 153 -22.58 18.72 27.57
N THR A 154 -23.53 18.01 26.98
CA THR A 154 -23.36 17.39 25.66
C THR A 154 -23.17 18.44 24.57
N ALA A 155 -23.88 19.57 24.66
CA ALA A 155 -23.81 20.65 23.69
C ALA A 155 -22.44 21.35 23.70
N GLU A 156 -21.90 21.62 24.89
CA GLU A 156 -20.56 22.24 25.03
C GLU A 156 -19.47 21.32 24.49
N VAL A 157 -19.46 20.05 24.90
CA VAL A 157 -18.47 19.05 24.44
C VAL A 157 -18.54 18.88 22.93
N GLU A 158 -19.74 18.82 22.37
CA GLU A 158 -19.92 18.72 20.92
C GLU A 158 -19.39 19.95 20.19
N ALA A 159 -19.67 21.15 20.70
CA ALA A 159 -19.17 22.39 20.12
C ALA A 159 -17.63 22.46 20.17
N GLU A 160 -17.01 22.17 21.32
CA GLU A 160 -15.55 22.15 21.49
C GLU A 160 -14.87 21.15 20.54
N LEU A 161 -15.38 19.91 20.47
CA LEU A 161 -14.81 18.85 19.62
C LEU A 161 -14.97 19.13 18.12
N LYS A 162 -16.11 19.70 17.71
CA LYS A 162 -16.33 20.14 16.33
C LYS A 162 -15.37 21.28 15.98
N THR A 163 -15.19 22.22 16.88
CA THR A 163 -14.26 23.36 16.72
C THR A 163 -12.82 22.86 16.56
N LEU A 164 -12.37 21.96 17.44
CA LEU A 164 -11.04 21.34 17.32
C LEU A 164 -10.89 20.57 16.00
N SER A 165 -11.90 19.79 15.61
CA SER A 165 -11.87 19.03 14.35
C SER A 165 -11.78 19.93 13.12
N HIS A 166 -12.38 21.12 13.19
CA HIS A 166 -12.26 22.16 12.17
C HIS A 166 -10.85 22.76 12.14
N LEU A 167 -10.28 23.12 13.29
CA LEU A 167 -8.88 23.58 13.40
C LEU A 167 -7.89 22.55 12.83
N ILE A 168 -8.06 21.26 13.17
CA ILE A 168 -7.23 20.18 12.61
C ILE A 168 -7.43 20.05 11.09
N SER A 169 -8.61 20.35 10.56
CA SER A 169 -8.85 20.22 9.11
C SER A 169 -8.26 21.38 8.31
N ASN A 170 -8.28 22.59 8.86
CA ASN A 170 -7.84 23.79 8.15
C ASN A 170 -6.35 24.07 8.39
N ASN A 171 -5.90 24.03 9.63
CA ASN A 171 -4.58 24.56 10.00
C ASN A 171 -3.48 23.49 9.91
N TRP A 172 -3.82 22.21 10.10
CA TRP A 172 -2.83 21.13 10.13
C TRP A 172 -2.05 20.97 8.83
N LYS A 173 -2.61 21.43 7.69
CA LYS A 173 -1.90 21.53 6.42
C LYS A 173 -0.67 22.41 6.55
N PHE A 174 -0.80 23.57 7.15
CA PHE A 174 0.26 24.58 7.28
C PHE A 174 1.25 24.18 8.37
N ASP A 175 0.76 23.65 9.50
CA ASP A 175 1.61 23.40 10.66
C ASP A 175 2.43 22.10 10.58
N VAL A 176 1.96 21.12 9.81
CA VAL A 176 2.52 19.76 9.81
C VAL A 176 2.50 19.10 8.42
N SER A 177 1.33 18.96 7.79
CA SER A 177 1.18 18.03 6.66
C SER A 177 1.89 18.47 5.38
N SER A 178 2.02 19.77 5.11
CA SER A 178 2.71 20.24 3.89
C SER A 178 4.19 19.85 3.93
N GLN A 179 4.89 20.19 5.01
CA GLN A 179 6.29 19.82 5.19
C GLN A 179 6.48 18.30 5.24
N ALA A 180 5.65 17.58 6.00
CA ALA A 180 5.71 16.11 6.04
C ALA A 180 5.46 15.47 4.65
N SER A 181 4.63 16.08 3.80
CA SER A 181 4.41 15.64 2.43
C SER A 181 5.64 15.90 1.55
N THR A 182 6.24 17.08 1.67
CA THR A 182 7.50 17.43 1.00
C THR A 182 8.60 16.45 1.38
N ASP A 183 8.80 16.20 2.68
CA ASP A 183 9.78 15.23 3.17
C ASP A 183 9.55 13.83 2.62
N LEU A 184 8.28 13.40 2.50
CA LEU A 184 7.95 12.10 1.89
C LEU A 184 8.28 12.03 0.39
N GLN A 185 8.27 13.18 -0.29
CA GLN A 185 8.58 13.28 -1.71
C GLN A 185 10.10 13.40 -1.92
N THR A 186 10.78 14.27 -1.17
CA THR A 186 12.24 14.46 -1.21
C THR A 186 12.99 13.17 -0.87
N ASN A 187 12.53 12.44 0.15
CA ASN A 187 13.06 11.11 0.52
C ASN A 187 12.95 10.06 -0.60
N LYS A 188 12.22 10.34 -1.69
CA LYS A 188 12.11 9.45 -2.86
C LYS A 188 13.01 9.86 -4.02
N TRP A 189 13.38 11.15 -4.16
CA TRP A 189 14.02 11.68 -5.37
C TRP A 189 15.29 10.92 -5.75
N ASN A 190 16.22 10.76 -4.81
CA ASN A 190 17.51 10.10 -5.09
C ASN A 190 17.53 8.63 -4.65
N LYS A 191 16.37 8.03 -4.41
CA LYS A 191 16.30 6.66 -3.90
C LYS A 191 16.44 5.67 -5.06
N ILE A 192 17.63 5.12 -5.21
CA ILE A 192 17.92 4.08 -6.20
C ILE A 192 16.89 2.94 -6.08
N THR A 193 16.11 2.78 -7.16
CA THR A 193 15.14 1.68 -7.25
C THR A 193 15.90 0.41 -7.65
N MET A 194 16.29 -0.38 -6.65
CA MET A 194 16.83 -1.72 -6.90
C MET A 194 15.75 -2.61 -7.53
N VAL A 195 16.02 -3.09 -8.73
CA VAL A 195 15.21 -4.07 -9.44
C VAL A 195 15.98 -5.40 -9.45
N PRO A 196 15.32 -6.56 -9.18
CA PRO A 196 16.00 -7.84 -9.20
C PRO A 196 16.51 -8.19 -10.60
N LEU A 197 17.75 -8.72 -10.67
CA LEU A 197 18.38 -9.15 -11.90
C LEU A 197 17.71 -10.43 -12.43
N ALA A 198 17.64 -10.59 -13.75
CA ALA A 198 17.09 -11.79 -14.37
C ALA A 198 17.87 -13.06 -13.98
N SER A 199 19.20 -12.96 -13.85
CA SER A 199 20.08 -14.02 -13.35
C SER A 199 19.73 -14.43 -11.91
N ASP A 200 19.57 -13.46 -11.01
CA ASP A 200 19.16 -13.70 -9.61
C ASP A 200 17.77 -14.36 -9.52
N LEU A 201 16.83 -13.98 -10.38
CA LEU A 201 15.50 -14.60 -10.43
C LEU A 201 15.56 -16.05 -10.92
N LYS A 202 16.47 -16.36 -11.86
CA LYS A 202 16.74 -17.74 -12.30
C LYS A 202 17.31 -18.57 -11.15
N LEU A 203 18.35 -18.07 -10.46
CA LEU A 203 18.93 -18.72 -9.28
C LEU A 203 17.87 -19.01 -8.21
N MET A 204 17.00 -18.04 -7.93
CA MET A 204 15.90 -18.24 -6.98
C MET A 204 14.93 -19.34 -7.45
N LYS A 205 14.54 -19.34 -8.73
CA LYS A 205 13.63 -20.36 -9.28
C LYS A 205 14.24 -21.76 -9.15
N ASP A 206 15.48 -21.92 -9.55
CA ASP A 206 16.18 -23.21 -9.57
C ASP A 206 16.37 -23.74 -8.14
N TYR A 207 16.76 -22.86 -7.21
CA TYR A 207 16.86 -23.18 -5.79
C TYR A 207 15.51 -23.63 -5.19
N LEU A 208 14.40 -22.96 -5.54
CA LEU A 208 13.07 -23.33 -5.06
C LEU A 208 12.61 -24.68 -5.60
N ILE A 209 12.92 -25.00 -6.87
CA ILE A 209 12.61 -26.29 -7.47
C ILE A 209 13.39 -27.39 -6.75
N LYS A 210 14.70 -27.22 -6.57
CA LYS A 210 15.56 -28.16 -5.82
C LYS A 210 14.99 -28.44 -4.42
N LYS A 211 14.65 -27.39 -3.67
CA LYS A 211 14.09 -27.53 -2.32
C LYS A 211 12.72 -28.19 -2.29
N ALA A 212 11.89 -27.97 -3.31
CA ALA A 212 10.61 -28.64 -3.43
C ALA A 212 10.80 -30.16 -3.66
N THR A 213 11.73 -30.55 -4.52
CA THR A 213 12.05 -31.97 -4.77
C THR A 213 12.60 -32.66 -3.53
N GLU A 214 13.57 -32.04 -2.83
CA GLU A 214 14.09 -32.55 -1.55
C GLU A 214 12.97 -32.76 -0.53
N ALA A 215 12.05 -31.79 -0.40
CA ALA A 215 10.92 -31.89 0.52
C ALA A 215 9.96 -33.03 0.14
N ILE A 216 9.69 -33.23 -1.14
CA ILE A 216 8.83 -34.32 -1.63
C ILE A 216 9.46 -35.68 -1.34
N GLU A 217 10.77 -35.85 -1.56
CA GLU A 217 11.47 -37.09 -1.24
C GLU A 217 11.41 -37.43 0.25
N ILE A 218 11.55 -36.42 1.12
CA ILE A 218 11.42 -36.61 2.57
C ILE A 218 9.98 -36.99 2.94
N LEU A 219 8.96 -36.32 2.38
CA LEU A 219 7.55 -36.63 2.65
C LEU A 219 7.13 -38.03 2.17
N LYS A 220 7.72 -38.51 1.08
CA LYS A 220 7.52 -39.90 0.61
C LYS A 220 8.07 -40.92 1.59
N LYS A 221 9.17 -40.62 2.28
CA LYS A 221 9.80 -41.51 3.28
C LYS A 221 9.12 -41.39 4.66
N GLU A 222 8.76 -40.17 5.04
CA GLU A 222 8.17 -39.84 6.34
C GLU A 222 6.98 -38.87 6.14
N SER A 223 5.78 -39.44 6.06
CA SER A 223 4.57 -38.70 5.67
C SER A 223 4.12 -37.65 6.70
N THR A 224 4.61 -37.74 7.94
CA THR A 224 4.31 -36.85 9.07
C THR A 224 5.38 -35.76 9.28
N ASN A 225 6.41 -35.68 8.42
CA ASN A 225 7.50 -34.73 8.58
C ASN A 225 7.03 -33.28 8.35
N GLN A 226 6.77 -32.57 9.46
CA GLN A 226 6.26 -31.20 9.44
C GLN A 226 7.22 -30.21 8.77
N ASN A 227 8.54 -30.41 8.89
CA ASN A 227 9.52 -29.49 8.32
C ASN A 227 9.57 -29.60 6.80
N ALA A 228 9.53 -30.82 6.26
CA ALA A 228 9.45 -31.06 4.82
C ALA A 228 8.14 -30.52 4.24
N TYR A 229 7.01 -30.72 4.94
CA TYR A 229 5.73 -30.13 4.56
C TYR A 229 5.78 -28.60 4.46
N VAL A 230 6.33 -27.94 5.49
CA VAL A 230 6.47 -26.47 5.48
C VAL A 230 7.41 -26.03 4.36
N MET A 231 8.50 -26.75 4.09
CA MET A 231 9.40 -26.45 2.98
C MET A 231 8.69 -26.54 1.62
N LEU A 232 7.93 -27.61 1.38
CA LEU A 232 7.14 -27.75 0.15
C LEU A 232 6.08 -26.64 0.02
N LEU A 233 5.37 -26.35 1.11
CA LEU A 233 4.36 -25.28 1.16
C LEU A 233 4.97 -23.92 0.84
N GLU A 234 6.10 -23.58 1.46
CA GLU A 234 6.80 -22.32 1.26
C GLU A 234 7.37 -22.18 -0.16
N THR A 235 7.94 -23.26 -0.72
CA THR A 235 8.50 -23.25 -2.07
C THR A 235 7.39 -23.05 -3.11
N ILE A 236 6.25 -23.73 -2.99
CA ILE A 236 5.07 -23.50 -3.84
C ILE A 236 4.62 -22.03 -3.77
N PHE A 237 4.49 -21.48 -2.55
CA PHE A 237 4.09 -20.09 -2.36
C PHE A 237 5.04 -19.11 -3.08
N CYS A 238 6.35 -19.27 -2.88
CA CYS A 238 7.36 -18.43 -3.53
C CYS A 238 7.29 -18.53 -5.06
N ARG A 239 7.14 -19.75 -5.60
CA ARG A 239 7.04 -19.98 -7.05
C ARG A 239 5.80 -19.33 -7.64
N LEU A 240 4.66 -19.38 -6.96
CA LEU A 240 3.45 -18.66 -7.38
C LEU A 240 3.61 -17.14 -7.36
N VAL A 241 4.31 -16.60 -6.36
CA VAL A 241 4.63 -15.16 -6.28
C VAL A 241 5.56 -14.76 -7.43
N LEU A 242 6.57 -15.57 -7.74
CA LEU A 242 7.49 -15.32 -8.85
C LEU A 242 6.75 -15.35 -10.19
N LEU A 243 5.91 -16.35 -10.42
CA LEU A 243 5.16 -16.49 -11.68
C LEU A 243 4.14 -15.36 -11.87
N ASN A 244 3.30 -15.10 -10.86
CA ASN A 244 2.14 -14.23 -11.02
C ASN A 244 2.38 -12.77 -10.59
N ARG A 245 3.52 -12.51 -9.96
CA ARG A 245 3.87 -11.21 -9.36
C ARG A 245 2.78 -10.67 -8.42
N LYS A 246 1.97 -11.51 -7.75
CA LYS A 246 0.88 -11.11 -6.83
C LYS A 246 1.36 -10.56 -5.49
N ARG A 247 0.50 -9.84 -4.76
CA ARG A 247 0.87 -9.25 -3.47
C ARG A 247 0.94 -10.41 -2.51
N PRO A 248 1.91 -10.42 -1.58
CA PRO A 248 2.06 -11.53 -0.66
C PRO A 248 0.77 -11.72 0.17
N GLY A 249 0.08 -10.60 0.45
CA GLY A 249 -1.21 -10.63 1.14
C GLY A 249 -2.34 -11.34 0.38
N GLU A 250 -2.38 -11.23 -0.94
CA GLU A 250 -3.42 -11.87 -1.77
C GLU A 250 -3.23 -13.39 -1.72
N LEU A 251 -2.01 -13.88 -1.99
CA LEU A 251 -1.72 -15.31 -1.99
C LEU A 251 -1.70 -15.93 -0.58
N GLN A 252 -1.16 -15.25 0.44
CA GLN A 252 -1.09 -15.85 1.79
C GLN A 252 -2.47 -16.13 2.38
N ARG A 253 -3.48 -15.34 1.97
CA ARG A 253 -4.87 -15.48 2.45
C ARG A 253 -5.73 -16.32 1.52
N PHE A 254 -5.12 -16.99 0.54
CA PHE A 254 -5.85 -17.87 -0.35
C PHE A 254 -6.45 -19.04 0.45
N LEU A 255 -7.77 -19.21 0.34
CA LEU A 255 -8.54 -20.20 1.10
C LEU A 255 -8.46 -21.57 0.44
N LEU A 256 -8.31 -22.61 1.27
CA LEU A 256 -8.20 -24.00 0.83
C LEU A 256 -9.42 -24.43 0.01
N HIS A 257 -10.63 -24.19 0.53
CA HIS A 257 -11.87 -24.57 -0.15
C HIS A 257 -12.00 -23.94 -1.54
N THR A 258 -11.43 -22.75 -1.77
CA THR A 258 -11.47 -22.08 -3.08
C THR A 258 -10.62 -22.85 -4.09
N TYR A 259 -9.48 -23.39 -3.67
CA TYR A 259 -8.66 -24.26 -4.52
C TYR A 259 -9.36 -25.61 -4.76
N GLU A 260 -9.89 -26.25 -3.72
CA GLU A 260 -10.59 -27.54 -3.83
C GLU A 260 -11.83 -27.46 -4.73
N ASN A 261 -12.63 -26.40 -4.60
CA ASN A 261 -13.79 -26.17 -5.47
C ASN A 261 -13.36 -26.00 -6.93
N SER A 262 -12.21 -25.33 -7.19
CA SER A 262 -11.68 -25.20 -8.54
C SER A 262 -11.24 -26.53 -9.16
N LEU A 263 -10.97 -27.58 -8.36
CA LEU A 263 -10.68 -28.92 -8.86
C LEU A 263 -11.95 -29.65 -9.33
N LYS A 264 -13.11 -29.28 -8.78
CA LYS A 264 -14.41 -29.86 -9.11
C LYS A 264 -15.08 -29.20 -10.31
N THR A 265 -14.75 -27.93 -10.57
CA THR A 265 -15.25 -27.22 -11.74
C THR A 265 -14.40 -27.62 -12.94
N GLU A 266 -15.01 -28.23 -13.96
CA GLU A 266 -14.33 -28.47 -15.24
C GLU A 266 -13.87 -27.14 -15.85
N ASN A 267 -12.77 -27.20 -16.60
CA ASN A 267 -12.20 -26.01 -17.23
C ASN A 267 -13.27 -25.33 -18.10
N PRO A 268 -13.48 -24.01 -18.00
CA PRO A 268 -14.37 -23.26 -18.90
C PRO A 268 -13.82 -23.15 -20.34
N ASN A 269 -12.86 -23.99 -20.73
CA ASN A 269 -12.27 -24.01 -22.07
C ASN A 269 -13.19 -24.66 -23.13
N THR A 270 -14.46 -24.91 -22.81
CA THR A 270 -15.46 -25.45 -23.73
C THR A 270 -16.21 -24.33 -24.46
N TYR A 271 -15.49 -23.29 -24.92
CA TYR A 271 -15.99 -22.38 -25.95
C TYR A 271 -15.20 -22.69 -27.22
N GLU A 272 -15.75 -23.56 -28.07
CA GLU A 272 -15.11 -24.04 -29.31
C GLU A 272 -14.68 -22.88 -30.22
N GLU A 273 -15.50 -21.83 -30.32
CA GLU A 273 -15.21 -20.62 -31.10
C GLU A 273 -13.97 -19.86 -30.62
N PHE A 274 -13.68 -19.86 -29.30
CA PHE A 274 -12.48 -19.20 -28.78
C PHE A 274 -11.21 -20.01 -29.07
N SER A 275 -11.34 -21.32 -29.30
CA SER A 275 -10.20 -22.15 -29.66
C SER A 275 -9.69 -21.87 -31.08
N GLU A 276 -10.52 -21.34 -31.97
CA GLU A 276 -10.14 -21.03 -33.36
C GLU A 276 -9.36 -19.71 -33.49
N VAL A 277 -9.54 -18.78 -32.55
CA VAL A 277 -8.92 -17.44 -32.57
C VAL A 277 -7.54 -17.43 -31.88
N VAL A 278 -7.22 -18.48 -31.14
CA VAL A 278 -6.02 -18.55 -30.28
C VAL A 278 -4.94 -19.39 -30.95
N THR A 279 -3.69 -18.93 -30.89
CA THR A 279 -2.54 -19.63 -31.51
C THR A 279 -2.27 -20.98 -30.85
N GLU A 280 -1.59 -21.89 -31.55
CA GLU A 280 -1.22 -23.21 -31.00
C GLU A 280 -0.36 -23.11 -29.73
N ALA A 281 0.52 -22.10 -29.66
CA ALA A 281 1.31 -21.82 -28.47
C ALA A 281 0.42 -21.42 -27.28
N GLU A 282 -0.56 -20.56 -27.50
CA GLU A 282 -1.50 -20.12 -26.47
C GLU A 282 -2.45 -21.26 -26.05
N LYS A 283 -2.90 -22.12 -26.97
CA LYS A 283 -3.63 -23.36 -26.64
C LYS A 283 -2.82 -24.25 -25.71
N ALA A 284 -1.54 -24.46 -26.02
CA ALA A 284 -0.63 -25.22 -25.17
C ALA A 284 -0.47 -24.57 -23.77
N LEU A 285 -0.41 -23.23 -23.69
CA LEU A 285 -0.35 -22.51 -22.43
C LEU A 285 -1.66 -22.65 -21.63
N MET A 286 -2.82 -22.50 -22.26
CA MET A 286 -4.13 -22.70 -21.60
C MET A 286 -4.30 -24.11 -21.06
N LYS A 287 -3.74 -25.12 -21.73
CA LYS A 287 -3.73 -26.52 -21.26
C LYS A 287 -2.78 -26.73 -20.07
N ASN A 288 -1.66 -26.02 -20.04
CA ASN A 288 -0.62 -26.20 -19.02
C ASN A 288 -0.79 -25.32 -17.77
N PHE A 289 -1.57 -24.24 -17.85
CA PHE A 289 -1.85 -23.33 -16.75
C PHE A 289 -3.30 -23.42 -16.28
N LYS A 290 -3.48 -23.66 -14.99
CA LYS A 290 -4.79 -23.53 -14.35
C LYS A 290 -4.99 -22.11 -13.84
N ARG A 291 -6.09 -21.46 -14.20
CA ARG A 291 -6.46 -20.12 -13.73
C ARG A 291 -7.46 -20.21 -12.59
N ILE A 292 -7.14 -19.64 -11.43
CA ILE A 292 -8.03 -19.56 -10.27
C ILE A 292 -8.18 -18.11 -9.84
N VAL A 293 -9.42 -17.64 -9.66
CA VAL A 293 -9.70 -16.28 -9.18
C VAL A 293 -9.76 -16.27 -7.65
N ILE A 294 -8.94 -15.44 -7.03
CA ILE A 294 -8.87 -15.30 -5.56
C ILE A 294 -9.34 -13.90 -5.13
N ARG A 295 -9.69 -13.76 -3.85
CA ARG A 295 -10.13 -12.47 -3.28
C ARG A 295 -8.95 -11.50 -3.13
N GLY A 296 -9.00 -10.40 -3.87
CA GLY A 296 -8.10 -9.25 -3.77
C GLY A 296 -8.59 -8.16 -2.82
N LYS A 297 -7.95 -6.99 -2.88
CA LYS A 297 -8.35 -5.81 -2.10
C LYS A 297 -9.75 -5.34 -2.52
N ARG A 298 -10.55 -4.83 -1.57
CA ARG A 298 -11.93 -4.35 -1.82
C ARG A 298 -12.85 -5.40 -2.49
N ASN A 299 -12.67 -6.68 -2.16
CA ASN A 299 -13.44 -7.81 -2.72
C ASN A 299 -13.31 -8.02 -4.23
N ARG A 300 -12.38 -7.34 -4.92
CA ARG A 300 -12.13 -7.58 -6.34
C ARG A 300 -11.52 -8.98 -6.54
N GLY A 301 -12.02 -9.73 -7.52
CA GLY A 301 -11.40 -10.99 -7.95
C GLY A 301 -10.07 -10.75 -8.65
N VAL A 302 -9.03 -11.50 -8.29
CA VAL A 302 -7.70 -11.43 -8.89
C VAL A 302 -7.32 -12.82 -9.41
N PRO A 303 -7.06 -12.97 -10.72
CA PRO A 303 -6.68 -14.27 -11.29
C PRO A 303 -5.25 -14.66 -10.92
N VAL A 304 -5.03 -15.93 -10.61
CA VAL A 304 -3.72 -16.55 -10.34
C VAL A 304 -3.58 -17.78 -11.23
N LEU A 305 -2.44 -17.86 -11.91
CA LEU A 305 -2.05 -18.96 -12.78
C LEU A 305 -1.20 -19.96 -12.00
N PHE A 306 -1.51 -21.23 -12.19
CA PHE A 306 -0.80 -22.37 -11.59
C PHE A 306 -0.24 -23.22 -12.73
N SER A 307 1.09 -23.27 -12.86
CA SER A 307 1.74 -24.17 -13.82
C SER A 307 1.53 -25.63 -13.40
N ARG A 308 1.59 -26.55 -14.37
CA ARG A 308 1.37 -27.98 -14.16
C ARG A 308 2.18 -28.57 -13.01
N ASP A 309 3.48 -28.27 -12.95
CA ASP A 309 4.38 -28.71 -11.89
C ASP A 309 4.03 -28.15 -10.50
N ILE A 310 3.50 -26.92 -10.42
CA ILE A 310 2.96 -26.38 -9.17
C ILE A 310 1.69 -27.13 -8.74
N GLN A 311 0.82 -27.48 -9.69
CA GLN A 311 -0.39 -28.25 -9.42
C GLN A 311 -0.06 -29.64 -8.88
N GLU A 312 0.93 -30.31 -9.47
CA GLU A 312 1.44 -31.61 -9.00
C GLU A 312 1.99 -31.52 -7.56
N HIS A 313 2.81 -30.51 -7.28
CA HIS A 313 3.35 -30.28 -5.93
C HIS A 313 2.25 -29.93 -4.91
N LEU A 314 1.22 -29.17 -5.33
CA LEU A 314 0.06 -28.87 -4.49
C LEU A 314 -0.76 -30.13 -4.18
N ASN A 315 -0.94 -31.03 -5.15
CA ASN A 315 -1.65 -32.28 -4.93
C ASN A 315 -0.94 -33.14 -3.86
N ILE A 316 0.39 -33.26 -3.95
CA ILE A 316 1.19 -33.94 -2.92
C ILE A 316 1.03 -33.22 -1.56
N LEU A 317 1.13 -31.88 -1.53
CA LEU A 317 0.94 -31.11 -0.31
C LEU A 317 -0.44 -31.35 0.32
N LEU A 318 -1.50 -31.48 -0.47
CA LEU A 318 -2.85 -31.73 0.04
C LEU A 318 -3.01 -33.16 0.57
N GLN A 319 -2.40 -34.16 -0.07
CA GLN A 319 -2.41 -35.56 0.40
C GLN A 319 -1.84 -35.70 1.82
N HIS A 320 -0.74 -35.01 2.12
CA HIS A 320 -0.09 -35.05 3.45
C HIS A 320 -0.74 -34.10 4.48
N ARG A 321 -1.64 -33.20 4.05
CA ARG A 321 -2.17 -32.14 4.91
C ARG A 321 -2.87 -32.66 6.15
N LEU A 322 -3.73 -33.68 6.01
CA LEU A 322 -4.55 -34.21 7.11
C LEU A 322 -3.69 -34.83 8.23
N GLN A 323 -2.54 -35.38 7.89
CA GLN A 323 -1.63 -36.02 8.86
C GLN A 323 -0.77 -35.00 9.63
N ILE A 324 -0.54 -33.80 9.06
CA ILE A 324 0.40 -32.80 9.59
C ILE A 324 -0.31 -31.60 10.23
N MET A 325 -1.52 -31.25 9.78
CA MET A 325 -2.29 -30.15 10.33
C MET A 325 -2.85 -30.52 11.70
N THR A 326 -2.35 -29.86 12.74
CA THR A 326 -2.84 -30.01 14.12
C THR A 326 -4.13 -29.25 14.39
N GLN A 327 -4.49 -28.29 13.53
CA GLN A 327 -5.66 -27.43 13.67
C GLN A 327 -6.36 -27.26 12.32
N SER A 328 -7.66 -26.96 12.34
CA SER A 328 -8.45 -26.66 11.13
C SER A 328 -8.07 -25.30 10.55
N ASN A 329 -6.95 -25.27 9.81
CA ASN A 329 -6.48 -24.08 9.12
C ASN A 329 -7.17 -23.94 7.76
N ILE A 330 -7.91 -22.85 7.57
CA ILE A 330 -8.70 -22.57 6.36
C ILE A 330 -7.86 -22.10 5.16
N TYR A 331 -6.59 -21.76 5.36
CA TYR A 331 -5.72 -21.21 4.30
C TYR A 331 -5.00 -22.34 3.56
N LEU A 332 -4.90 -22.22 2.23
CA LEU A 332 -4.11 -23.14 1.41
C LEU A 332 -2.66 -23.16 1.92
N PHE A 333 -2.08 -21.97 2.08
CA PHE A 333 -0.75 -21.75 2.68
C PHE A 333 -0.84 -21.54 4.20
N GLY A 334 -1.48 -22.47 4.90
CA GLY A 334 -1.65 -22.47 6.35
C GLY A 334 -0.39 -22.91 7.11
N ASN A 335 -0.14 -22.31 8.27
CA ASN A 335 0.88 -22.81 9.19
C ASN A 335 0.39 -24.09 9.88
N PRO A 336 1.15 -25.20 9.87
CA PRO A 336 0.73 -26.44 10.52
C PRO A 336 0.54 -26.37 12.04
N ARG A 337 1.16 -25.38 12.71
CA ARG A 337 1.15 -25.20 14.17
C ARG A 337 0.09 -24.20 14.65
N THR A 338 -0.52 -23.43 13.74
CA THR A 338 -1.45 -22.36 14.10
C THR A 338 -2.58 -22.21 13.07
N ASN A 339 -3.69 -21.60 13.46
CA ASN A 339 -4.79 -21.24 12.54
C ASN A 339 -4.52 -19.98 11.67
N GLU A 340 -3.25 -19.61 11.49
CA GLU A 340 -2.83 -18.44 10.73
C GLU A 340 -2.12 -18.90 9.43
N PRO A 341 -2.12 -18.07 8.37
CA PRO A 341 -1.36 -18.38 7.17
C PRO A 341 0.15 -18.18 7.41
N ILE A 342 0.97 -18.66 6.50
CA ILE A 342 2.38 -18.28 6.46
C ILE A 342 2.54 -16.76 6.28
N VAL A 343 3.67 -16.25 6.75
CA VAL A 343 3.99 -14.82 6.60
C VAL A 343 4.77 -14.61 5.30
N GLY A 344 4.06 -14.32 4.21
CA GLY A 344 4.62 -14.38 2.85
C GLY A 344 5.91 -13.56 2.64
N TYR A 345 6.03 -12.36 3.23
CA TYR A 345 7.25 -11.56 3.08
C TYR A 345 8.47 -12.19 3.78
N LYS A 346 8.27 -12.88 4.91
CA LYS A 346 9.36 -13.57 5.63
C LYS A 346 9.84 -14.78 4.83
N VAL A 347 8.89 -15.52 4.27
CA VAL A 347 9.17 -16.70 3.45
C VAL A 347 9.99 -16.29 2.22
N ILE A 348 9.55 -15.28 1.46
CA ILE A 348 10.31 -14.82 0.28
C ILE A 348 11.71 -14.35 0.66
N LYS A 349 11.83 -13.56 1.75
CA LYS A 349 13.13 -13.10 2.23
C LYS A 349 14.05 -14.27 2.60
N LYS A 350 13.54 -15.31 3.27
CA LYS A 350 14.29 -16.53 3.62
C LYS A 350 14.90 -17.19 2.38
N TYR A 351 14.09 -17.45 1.34
CA TYR A 351 14.59 -18.13 0.13
C TYR A 351 15.47 -17.22 -0.73
N ALA A 352 15.19 -15.91 -0.79
CA ALA A 352 16.04 -14.96 -1.50
C ALA A 352 17.46 -14.89 -0.90
N LEU A 353 17.59 -14.91 0.43
CA LEU A 353 18.90 -14.91 1.09
C LEU A 353 19.68 -16.21 0.87
N ASN A 354 18.99 -17.33 0.66
CA ASN A 354 19.62 -18.65 0.61
C ASN A 354 19.84 -19.17 -0.82
N CYS A 355 19.34 -18.49 -1.86
CA CYS A 355 19.42 -18.97 -3.24
C CYS A 355 20.74 -18.61 -3.95
N GLY A 356 21.68 -17.94 -3.27
CA GLY A 356 22.95 -17.51 -3.87
C GLY A 356 22.84 -16.32 -4.83
N ALA A 357 21.74 -15.56 -4.77
CA ALA A 357 21.59 -14.33 -5.54
C ALA A 357 22.62 -13.28 -5.10
N THR A 358 23.14 -12.50 -6.05
CA THR A 358 24.10 -11.42 -5.78
C THR A 358 23.41 -10.30 -4.99
N SER A 359 22.15 -10.01 -5.31
CA SER A 359 21.36 -8.97 -4.66
C SER A 359 20.06 -9.53 -4.05
N PRO A 360 20.14 -10.32 -2.96
CA PRO A 360 18.97 -10.99 -2.39
C PRO A 360 17.93 -10.00 -1.85
N ASN A 361 18.37 -8.83 -1.37
CA ASN A 361 17.49 -7.75 -0.93
C ASN A 361 16.66 -7.13 -2.08
N ALA A 362 17.07 -7.29 -3.34
CA ALA A 362 16.30 -6.86 -4.50
C ALA A 362 15.08 -7.77 -4.75
N ILE A 363 15.10 -9.02 -4.28
CA ILE A 363 14.03 -9.99 -4.51
C ILE A 363 12.93 -9.87 -3.45
N THR A 364 12.05 -8.89 -3.65
CA THR A 364 10.87 -8.65 -2.79
C THR A 364 9.61 -8.53 -3.63
N CYS A 365 8.42 -8.84 -3.09
CA CYS A 365 7.17 -8.75 -3.86
C CYS A 365 6.90 -7.38 -4.48
N THR A 366 7.36 -6.30 -3.86
CA THR A 366 7.20 -4.94 -4.38
C THR A 366 8.17 -4.69 -5.53
N ARG A 367 9.45 -5.03 -5.36
CA ARG A 367 10.48 -4.90 -6.40
C ARG A 367 10.24 -5.84 -7.60
N LEU A 368 9.69 -7.03 -7.38
CA LEU A 368 9.27 -7.96 -8.43
C LEU A 368 8.17 -7.39 -9.34
N ARG A 369 7.28 -6.57 -8.80
CA ARG A 369 6.28 -5.87 -9.61
C ARG A 369 6.87 -4.68 -10.36
N LYS A 370 7.80 -3.96 -9.73
CA LYS A 370 8.57 -2.90 -10.40
C LYS A 370 9.33 -3.48 -11.59
N HIS A 371 10.01 -4.61 -11.39
CA HIS A 371 10.67 -5.37 -12.46
C HIS A 371 9.72 -5.72 -13.61
N LEU A 372 8.52 -6.24 -13.32
CA LEU A 372 7.54 -6.54 -14.36
C LEU A 372 7.18 -5.30 -15.18
N ALA A 373 6.97 -4.17 -14.53
CA ALA A 373 6.61 -2.96 -15.24
C ALA A 373 7.78 -2.33 -16.00
N THR A 374 8.99 -2.43 -15.47
CA THR A 374 10.23 -2.12 -16.18
C THR A 374 10.30 -2.90 -17.50
N LEU A 375 10.07 -4.22 -17.44
CA LEU A 375 10.08 -5.06 -18.63
C LEU A 375 8.97 -4.69 -19.62
N THR A 376 7.76 -4.39 -19.15
CA THR A 376 6.65 -4.05 -20.05
C THR A 376 6.86 -2.73 -20.78
N GLN A 377 7.60 -1.81 -20.16
CA GLN A 377 8.03 -0.57 -20.83
C GLN A 377 9.11 -0.83 -21.87
N LEU A 378 10.09 -1.70 -21.58
CA LEU A 378 11.12 -2.08 -22.56
C LEU A 378 10.55 -2.85 -23.75
N ILE A 379 9.50 -3.64 -23.52
CA ILE A 379 8.84 -4.46 -24.56
C ILE A 379 7.84 -3.62 -25.41
N ASN A 380 7.62 -2.33 -25.07
CA ASN A 380 6.69 -1.43 -25.78
C ASN A 380 5.30 -2.07 -26.01
N LEU A 381 4.69 -2.63 -24.95
CA LEU A 381 3.36 -3.21 -25.02
C LEU A 381 2.31 -2.17 -25.48
N SER A 382 1.35 -2.62 -26.28
CA SER A 382 0.21 -1.79 -26.71
C SER A 382 -0.64 -1.35 -25.50
N GLU A 383 -1.44 -0.29 -25.65
CA GLU A 383 -2.32 0.15 -24.56
C GLU A 383 -3.31 -0.95 -24.13
N SER A 384 -3.84 -1.72 -25.08
CA SER A 384 -4.72 -2.87 -24.80
C SER A 384 -4.03 -3.96 -23.99
N ASP A 385 -2.78 -4.31 -24.32
CA ASP A 385 -2.02 -5.32 -23.58
C ASP A 385 -1.68 -4.86 -22.16
N MET A 386 -1.36 -3.56 -22.03
CA MET A 386 -1.12 -2.93 -20.73
C MET A 386 -2.38 -2.91 -19.86
N GLU A 387 -3.56 -2.69 -20.44
CA GLU A 387 -4.84 -2.80 -19.73
C GLU A 387 -5.12 -4.22 -19.26
N GLN A 388 -4.90 -5.23 -20.13
CA GLN A 388 -5.05 -6.63 -19.77
C GLN A 388 -4.10 -7.02 -18.63
N LEU A 389 -2.83 -6.59 -18.69
CA LEU A 389 -1.86 -6.82 -17.63
C LEU A 389 -2.25 -6.13 -16.32
N ALA A 390 -2.70 -4.87 -16.38
CA ALA A 390 -3.14 -4.14 -15.20
C ALA A 390 -4.35 -4.82 -14.54
N SER A 391 -5.31 -5.27 -15.35
CA SER A 391 -6.47 -6.04 -14.89
C SER A 391 -6.05 -7.36 -14.24
N PHE A 392 -5.13 -8.10 -14.87
CA PHE A 392 -4.56 -9.32 -14.30
C PHE A 392 -3.91 -9.05 -12.94
N MET A 393 -3.11 -7.99 -12.82
CA MET A 393 -2.46 -7.60 -11.57
C MET A 393 -3.40 -7.04 -10.49
N GLY A 394 -4.68 -6.81 -10.83
CA GLY A 394 -5.74 -6.41 -9.90
C GLY A 394 -5.78 -4.90 -9.61
N HIS A 395 -5.33 -4.06 -10.55
CA HIS A 395 -5.40 -2.59 -10.44
C HIS A 395 -5.89 -1.95 -11.75
N THR A 396 -6.11 -0.63 -11.77
CA THR A 396 -6.50 0.12 -12.98
C THR A 396 -5.28 0.55 -13.77
N LEU A 397 -5.43 0.84 -15.07
CA LEU A 397 -4.33 1.33 -15.92
C LEU A 397 -3.67 2.58 -15.33
N GLY A 398 -4.45 3.55 -14.82
CA GLY A 398 -3.91 4.75 -14.17
C GLY A 398 -3.08 4.45 -12.91
N ILE A 399 -3.51 3.46 -12.09
CA ILE A 399 -2.70 3.00 -10.95
C ILE A 399 -1.44 2.28 -11.45
N HIS A 400 -1.52 1.55 -12.56
CA HIS A 400 -0.36 0.90 -13.15
C HIS A 400 0.69 1.91 -13.62
N ARG A 401 0.26 2.91 -14.39
CA ARG A 401 1.13 4.00 -14.90
C ARG A 401 1.80 4.77 -13.75
N SER A 402 1.05 5.17 -12.73
CA SER A 402 1.57 5.93 -11.59
C SER A 402 2.43 5.12 -10.61
N SER A 403 2.17 3.82 -10.46
CA SER A 403 2.88 2.98 -9.47
C SER A 403 4.11 2.27 -10.03
N TYR A 404 4.20 2.15 -11.35
CA TYR A 404 5.22 1.30 -11.96
C TYR A 404 5.88 1.83 -13.23
N ARG A 405 5.81 3.14 -13.51
CA ARG A 405 6.87 3.72 -14.35
C ARG A 405 8.21 3.29 -13.74
N LEU A 406 9.15 2.81 -14.56
CA LEU A 406 10.59 2.88 -14.27
C LEU A 406 10.88 4.24 -13.61
N PRO A 407 11.95 4.41 -12.84
CA PRO A 407 12.50 5.75 -12.70
C PRO A 407 12.69 6.26 -14.12
N ASP A 408 11.80 7.17 -14.50
CA ASP A 408 11.85 7.96 -15.72
C ASP A 408 13.32 8.40 -15.90
N ASP A 409 14.00 8.69 -14.80
CA ASP A 409 15.44 8.88 -14.59
C ASP A 409 16.38 8.11 -15.53
N VAL A 410 16.45 6.77 -15.62
CA VAL A 410 17.56 6.17 -16.42
C VAL A 410 17.34 6.35 -17.92
N PHE A 411 16.12 6.13 -18.39
CA PHE A 411 15.78 6.24 -19.81
C PHE A 411 15.64 7.70 -20.24
N GLN A 412 15.06 8.55 -19.38
CA GLN A 412 15.05 10.00 -19.56
C GLN A 412 16.47 10.54 -19.47
N THR A 413 17.30 10.19 -18.50
CA THR A 413 18.70 10.62 -18.46
C THR A 413 19.38 10.21 -19.74
N ALA A 414 19.34 8.96 -20.19
CA ALA A 414 19.98 8.58 -21.45
C ALA A 414 19.43 9.36 -22.68
N LYS A 415 18.10 9.42 -22.86
CA LYS A 415 17.49 10.07 -24.03
C LYS A 415 17.53 11.59 -23.99
N ILE A 416 17.27 12.18 -22.83
CA ILE A 416 17.30 13.63 -22.60
C ILE A 416 18.75 14.11 -22.57
N SER A 417 19.70 13.40 -21.96
CA SER A 417 21.12 13.76 -22.06
C SER A 417 21.59 13.77 -23.51
N LYS A 418 21.17 12.79 -24.32
CA LYS A 418 21.43 12.79 -25.78
C LYS A 418 20.88 14.05 -26.46
N LEU A 419 19.66 14.44 -26.14
CA LEU A 419 19.04 15.65 -26.68
C LEU A 419 19.74 16.93 -26.20
N LEU A 420 20.07 17.03 -24.92
CA LEU A 420 20.75 18.17 -24.31
C LEU A 420 22.15 18.36 -24.90
N LEU A 421 22.93 17.28 -25.04
CA LEU A 421 24.24 17.31 -25.70
C LEU A 421 24.14 17.75 -27.17
N LEU A 422 23.10 17.28 -27.87
CA LEU A 422 22.86 17.65 -29.27
C LEU A 422 22.43 19.12 -29.44
N MET A 423 21.75 19.69 -28.44
CA MET A 423 21.45 21.12 -28.37
C MET A 423 22.70 21.94 -28.08
N GLU A 424 23.54 21.49 -27.14
CA GLU A 424 24.82 22.13 -26.79
C GLU A 424 25.78 22.20 -27.99
N LYS A 425 25.87 21.11 -28.77
CA LYS A 425 26.71 21.05 -29.99
C LYS A 425 26.12 21.79 -31.20
N GLY A 426 24.98 22.47 -31.07
CA GLY A 426 24.32 23.18 -32.17
C GLY A 426 23.80 22.27 -33.30
N GLY A 427 23.69 20.96 -33.06
CA GLY A 427 23.32 19.94 -34.04
C GLY A 427 21.82 19.75 -34.23
N ALA A 428 20.98 20.43 -33.44
CA ALA A 428 19.52 20.27 -33.39
C ALA A 428 18.82 20.36 -34.75
N GLY A 429 19.29 21.24 -35.64
CA GLY A 429 18.69 21.41 -36.98
C GLY A 429 18.78 20.16 -37.86
N LYS A 430 19.82 19.33 -37.69
CA LYS A 430 20.09 18.13 -38.52
C LYS A 430 19.12 16.97 -38.25
N PHE A 431 18.40 17.03 -37.14
CA PHE A 431 17.52 15.96 -36.68
C PHE A 431 16.05 16.39 -36.58
N LYS A 432 15.68 17.48 -37.27
CA LYS A 432 14.29 17.95 -37.35
C LYS A 432 13.38 16.87 -37.94
N GLY A 433 12.35 16.47 -37.20
CA GLY A 433 11.38 15.45 -37.62
C GLY A 433 11.81 14.00 -37.35
N LYS A 434 13.00 13.77 -36.78
CA LYS A 434 13.46 12.45 -36.36
C LYS A 434 13.03 12.13 -34.94
N THR A 435 12.89 10.84 -34.62
CA THR A 435 12.62 10.40 -33.25
C THR A 435 13.91 10.34 -32.41
N LEU A 436 13.81 10.40 -31.08
CA LEU A 436 14.97 10.31 -30.17
C LEU A 436 15.78 9.01 -30.32
N ASP A 437 15.15 7.95 -30.83
CA ASP A 437 15.78 6.65 -31.10
C ASP A 437 16.58 6.63 -32.43
N GLU A 438 16.32 7.58 -33.33
CA GLU A 438 16.99 7.72 -34.64
C GLU A 438 18.18 8.69 -34.63
N ILE A 439 18.37 9.39 -33.51
CA ILE A 439 19.59 10.16 -33.28
C ILE A 439 20.64 9.11 -32.92
N ASP A 440 21.83 9.14 -33.53
CA ASP A 440 22.98 8.36 -33.08
C ASP A 440 24.11 9.34 -32.80
N LEU A 441 24.57 9.37 -31.54
CA LEU A 441 25.66 10.24 -31.11
C LEU A 441 26.85 9.35 -30.82
N ASN A 442 28.01 9.69 -31.38
CA ASN A 442 29.25 8.98 -31.13
C ASN A 442 29.76 9.37 -29.73
N MET A 443 29.21 8.74 -28.69
CA MET A 443 29.40 9.19 -27.30
C MET A 443 30.83 9.03 -26.79
N ASP A 444 31.65 8.17 -27.42
CA ASP A 444 33.04 7.92 -27.00
C ASP A 444 34.01 9.04 -27.41
N GLU A 445 33.78 9.75 -28.53
CA GLU A 445 34.55 10.97 -28.88
C GLU A 445 34.15 12.15 -28.00
N ASP A 446 32.84 12.31 -27.76
CA ASP A 446 32.27 13.47 -27.06
C ASP A 446 32.56 13.50 -25.55
N LEU A 447 32.71 12.35 -24.91
CA LEU A 447 33.05 12.24 -23.48
C LEU A 447 34.56 12.40 -23.21
N MET A 448 35.41 12.22 -24.23
CA MET A 448 36.87 12.40 -24.11
C MET A 448 37.29 13.86 -24.36
N GLU A 449 36.59 14.60 -25.22
CA GLU A 449 36.87 16.02 -25.52
C GLU A 449 36.75 16.96 -24.30
N THR A 450 36.03 16.57 -23.24
CA THR A 450 35.91 17.37 -22.00
C THR A 450 37.00 17.10 -20.98
N SER A 451 37.97 16.21 -21.29
CA SER A 451 39.05 15.84 -20.37
C SER A 451 40.42 16.45 -20.72
N GLU A 452 40.53 17.22 -21.80
CA GLU A 452 41.77 17.90 -22.19
C GLU A 452 41.67 19.41 -21.94
N GLU A 453 42.30 19.81 -20.84
CA GLU A 453 42.92 21.12 -20.57
C GLU A 453 42.04 22.38 -20.61
N ASP A 454 41.53 22.77 -19.44
CA ASP A 454 41.45 24.20 -19.07
C ASP A 454 41.93 24.42 -17.61
N ASN A 455 43.22 24.79 -17.53
CA ASN A 455 43.96 25.46 -16.46
C ASN A 455 43.32 25.57 -15.06
N VAL A 456 43.77 24.70 -14.15
CA VAL A 456 43.42 24.66 -12.71
C VAL A 456 44.12 25.76 -11.88
N GLU A 457 44.86 26.69 -12.47
CA GLU A 457 45.80 27.54 -11.69
C GLU A 457 45.33 28.98 -11.38
N ASN A 458 44.11 29.41 -11.74
CA ASN A 458 43.71 30.83 -11.55
C ASN A 458 42.41 31.13 -10.77
N MET A 459 41.86 30.20 -9.99
CA MET A 459 40.64 30.47 -9.19
C MET A 459 40.78 30.23 -7.68
N MET A 460 41.99 30.40 -7.13
CA MET A 460 42.22 30.35 -5.67
C MET A 460 42.59 31.71 -5.05
N LYS A 461 42.29 32.82 -5.74
CA LYS A 461 42.35 34.17 -5.17
C LYS A 461 41.08 34.92 -5.50
N GLU A 462 40.09 34.81 -4.61
CA GLU A 462 39.18 35.88 -4.17
C GLU A 462 38.05 35.24 -3.34
N ILE A 463 38.42 34.80 -2.13
CA ILE A 463 37.51 34.85 -0.99
C ILE A 463 38.13 35.87 -0.05
N ASP A 464 37.71 37.14 -0.13
CA ASP A 464 37.65 38.02 1.05
C ASP A 464 36.80 39.29 0.80
N GLY A 465 35.95 39.62 1.78
CA GLY A 465 35.20 40.89 1.97
C GLY A 465 34.08 41.20 0.96
N THR A 466 32.89 41.70 1.30
CA THR A 466 32.37 42.41 2.48
C THR A 466 30.85 42.61 2.28
N GLU A 467 30.09 42.67 3.38
CA GLU A 467 28.88 43.47 3.72
C GLU A 467 28.05 44.11 2.56
N GLY A 468 26.71 44.14 2.51
CA GLY A 468 25.64 44.25 3.50
C GLY A 468 24.50 45.10 2.89
N ASP A 469 23.25 44.92 3.36
CA ASP A 469 22.04 45.75 3.17
C ASP A 469 21.37 45.86 1.78
N GLU A 470 20.05 45.98 1.59
CA GLU A 470 18.84 45.91 2.42
C GLU A 470 17.59 45.91 1.47
N ILE A 471 16.50 45.26 1.91
CA ILE A 471 15.08 45.69 1.80
C ILE A 471 14.35 45.73 0.42
N ARG A 472 13.24 44.97 0.26
CA ARG A 472 11.83 45.37 0.56
C ARG A 472 10.78 44.36 0.07
N ASN A 473 9.83 44.04 0.95
CA ASN A 473 8.58 43.31 0.70
C ASN A 473 7.64 44.05 -0.28
N VAL A 474 6.86 43.31 -1.08
CA VAL A 474 5.42 43.53 -1.29
C VAL A 474 4.71 42.18 -1.52
N THR A 475 3.77 41.87 -0.63
CA THR A 475 2.70 40.86 -0.73
C THR A 475 1.52 41.37 -1.55
N GLU A 476 0.85 40.51 -2.32
CA GLU A 476 -0.62 40.46 -2.53
C GLU A 476 -0.94 39.16 -3.30
N GLN A 477 -1.56 38.16 -2.65
CA GLN A 477 -2.99 37.79 -2.74
C GLN A 477 -3.50 37.59 -4.17
N ASP A 478 -3.88 36.36 -4.50
CA ASP A 478 -5.14 36.16 -5.21
C ASP A 478 -5.76 34.77 -4.98
N THR A 479 -7.02 34.82 -4.60
CA THR A 479 -7.97 33.72 -4.53
C THR A 479 -9.00 33.89 -5.64
N LEU A 480 -9.45 32.73 -6.14
CA LEU A 480 -10.81 32.42 -6.60
C LEU A 480 -11.14 32.44 -8.11
N SER A 481 -11.85 31.36 -8.46
CA SER A 481 -12.93 31.23 -9.44
C SER A 481 -12.60 31.31 -10.93
N SER A 482 -12.69 30.12 -11.53
CA SER A 482 -12.98 29.86 -12.93
C SER A 482 -14.37 30.39 -13.31
N GLU A 483 -14.43 31.30 -14.28
CA GLU A 483 -15.52 31.47 -15.23
C GLU A 483 -14.97 32.21 -16.46
N THR A 484 -14.86 31.51 -17.59
CA THR A 484 -14.45 32.10 -18.88
C THR A 484 -15.67 32.66 -19.61
N PRO A 485 -15.63 33.93 -20.09
CA PRO A 485 -16.71 34.51 -20.87
C PRO A 485 -16.56 34.25 -22.37
N HIS A 486 -17.70 34.16 -23.06
CA HIS A 486 -17.83 34.25 -24.51
C HIS A 486 -17.57 35.68 -25.00
N THR A 487 -16.90 35.82 -26.14
CA THR A 487 -17.04 36.97 -27.04
C THR A 487 -17.34 36.51 -28.46
N SER A 488 -18.34 37.17 -29.04
CA SER A 488 -19.02 36.97 -30.31
C SER A 488 -18.40 37.76 -31.46
N SER A 489 -18.49 37.24 -32.69
CA SER A 489 -18.74 38.04 -33.90
C SER A 489 -19.31 37.18 -35.05
N GLU A 490 -20.52 37.54 -35.50
CA GLU A 490 -21.05 37.59 -36.90
C GLU A 490 -21.01 36.32 -37.78
N ASN A 491 -22.00 35.93 -38.62
CA ASN A 491 -23.30 36.47 -39.04
C ASN A 491 -24.07 35.36 -39.84
N VAL A 492 -25.40 35.19 -39.58
CA VAL A 492 -26.52 34.93 -40.56
C VAL A 492 -26.68 33.50 -41.19
N PRO A 493 -27.90 32.95 -41.47
CA PRO A 493 -29.14 32.80 -40.67
C PRO A 493 -29.75 31.35 -40.73
N VAL A 494 -30.96 31.18 -40.18
CA VAL A 494 -32.09 30.34 -40.66
C VAL A 494 -32.72 29.35 -39.64
N ASN A 495 -34.00 29.65 -39.37
CA ASN A 495 -35.15 28.82 -38.97
C ASN A 495 -35.33 28.28 -37.54
N PHE A 496 -36.27 28.96 -36.87
CA PHE A 496 -37.15 28.44 -35.82
C PHE A 496 -37.88 27.14 -36.21
N LYS A 497 -37.95 26.18 -35.28
CA LYS A 497 -39.19 25.40 -35.01
C LYS A 497 -39.20 24.85 -33.57
N LYS A 498 -40.33 25.08 -32.90
CA LYS A 498 -40.72 24.73 -31.52
C LYS A 498 -40.88 23.22 -31.27
N ARG A 499 -40.63 22.75 -30.03
CA ARG A 499 -41.56 22.03 -29.10
C ARG A 499 -40.76 21.29 -28.00
N GLN A 500 -40.91 21.66 -26.72
CA GLN A 500 -41.90 21.24 -25.70
C GLN A 500 -41.41 20.10 -24.78
N GLU A 501 -41.32 20.46 -23.49
CA GLU A 501 -41.05 19.65 -22.31
C GLU A 501 -42.16 18.63 -22.00
N LYS A 502 -41.80 17.55 -21.29
CA LYS A 502 -42.70 16.82 -20.39
C LYS A 502 -41.95 16.32 -19.16
N ASN A 503 -42.41 16.78 -17.99
CA ASN A 503 -42.20 16.21 -16.66
C ASN A 503 -42.99 14.92 -16.48
N PHE A 504 -42.58 14.04 -15.55
CA PHE A 504 -43.51 13.21 -14.77
C PHE A 504 -42.93 12.79 -13.41
N ASP A 505 -43.70 13.10 -12.36
CA ASP A 505 -43.57 12.66 -10.96
C ASP A 505 -43.97 11.18 -10.76
N THR A 506 -43.54 10.58 -9.65
CA THR A 506 -43.91 9.22 -9.21
C THR A 506 -44.46 9.20 -7.79
N VAL A 507 -45.67 8.65 -7.59
CA VAL A 507 -46.23 8.23 -6.29
C VAL A 507 -47.12 6.97 -6.44
N ASP A 508 -46.66 5.88 -5.80
CA ASP A 508 -47.35 4.88 -4.95
C ASP A 508 -48.38 3.82 -5.46
N ARG A 509 -48.25 2.63 -4.83
CA ARG A 509 -49.21 1.52 -4.51
C ARG A 509 -49.53 0.32 -5.43
N ARG A 510 -49.20 -0.86 -4.86
CA ARG A 510 -49.93 -2.17 -4.76
C ARG A 510 -50.18 -2.94 -6.08
N THR A 511 -49.90 -4.24 -6.21
CA THR A 511 -50.59 -5.43 -5.62
C THR A 511 -49.71 -6.68 -5.89
N LYS A 512 -49.28 -7.50 -4.91
CA LYS A 512 -49.80 -8.83 -4.49
C LYS A 512 -50.32 -9.76 -5.61
N GLU A 513 -50.00 -11.06 -5.44
CA GLU A 513 -50.31 -12.27 -6.25
C GLU A 513 -49.16 -12.66 -7.21
N ASN A 514 -48.54 -13.85 -7.20
CA ASN A 514 -49.03 -15.19 -6.88
C ASN A 514 -47.98 -16.09 -6.19
N ARG A 515 -48.50 -16.95 -5.32
CA ARG A 515 -47.84 -18.05 -4.61
C ARG A 515 -48.35 -19.35 -5.26
N ASN A 516 -47.48 -20.38 -5.25
CA ASN A 516 -47.76 -21.81 -5.39
C ASN A 516 -47.92 -22.42 -6.80
N TYR A 517 -47.04 -23.40 -7.07
CA TYR A 517 -47.25 -24.77 -7.59
C TYR A 517 -45.85 -25.27 -8.04
N PHE A 518 -45.28 -26.44 -7.68
CA PHE A 518 -45.72 -27.66 -7.03
C PHE A 518 -44.50 -28.37 -6.39
N LEU A 519 -44.75 -29.00 -5.23
CA LEU A 519 -44.13 -30.15 -4.53
C LEU A 519 -42.61 -30.26 -4.35
#